data_AF-A0A7C9EBV9-F1
#
_entry.id   AF-A0A7C9EBV9-F1
#
_cell.length_a   1.000
_cell.length_b   1.000
_cell.length_c   1.000
_cell.angle_alpha   90.00
_cell.angle_beta   90.00
_cell.angle_gamma   90.00
#
_symmetry.space_group_name_H-M   'P 1'
#
loop_
_entity.id
_entity.type
_entity.pdbx_description
1 polymer ?
#
loop_
_entity_poly.entity_id
_entity_poly.type
_entity_poly.pdbx_seq_one_letter_code
_entity_poly.pdbx_strand_id
1 'polypeptide(L)'
;MDILVKGYEDHKIALHYGNMLRECIRHQSIAKYVLETHLQKFFDYIQLPDFDVSSDAAATFKELLTRHKSTVAQFLSRNYDWFFKEFNTKLLESPTYITRRQAIKLLGDILLDRSNAAIMVRYVSSKDNLIILMNLLRV
;
A
#
# COMPACT_ATOMS: atom_id res chain seq x y z
N MET A 1 -14.00 10.85 6.75
CA MET A 1 -12.82 10.07 6.32
C MET A 1 -11.61 10.95 6.09
N ASP A 2 -11.76 12.07 5.36
CA ASP A 2 -10.65 13.01 5.08
C ASP A 2 -9.90 13.48 6.33
N ILE A 3 -10.63 13.76 7.42
CA ILE A 3 -10.04 14.16 8.70
C ILE A 3 -9.20 13.02 9.30
N LEU A 4 -9.69 11.79 9.26
CA LEU A 4 -8.97 10.63 9.80
C LEU A 4 -7.68 10.35 9.02
N VAL A 5 -7.73 10.46 7.69
CA VAL A 5 -6.53 10.28 6.83
C VAL A 5 -5.51 11.38 7.08
N LYS A 6 -5.94 12.66 7.12
CA LYS A 6 -5.05 13.78 7.43
C LYS A 6 -4.50 13.72 8.85
N GLY A 7 -5.11 12.95 9.75
CA GLY A 7 -4.62 12.74 11.12
C GLY A 7 -3.19 12.22 11.21
N TYR A 8 -2.69 11.51 10.18
CA TYR A 8 -1.28 11.09 10.13
C TYR A 8 -0.30 12.26 10.04
N GLU A 9 -0.76 13.48 9.74
CA GLU A 9 0.07 14.69 9.73
C GLU A 9 0.30 15.27 11.14
N ASP A 10 -0.54 14.90 12.12
CA ASP A 10 -0.38 15.32 13.53
C ASP A 10 0.02 14.12 14.42
N HIS A 11 1.29 14.13 14.84
CA HIS A 11 1.89 13.05 15.61
C HIS A 11 1.15 12.75 16.92
N LYS A 12 0.47 13.73 17.53
CA LYS A 12 -0.22 13.52 18.82
C LYS A 12 -1.49 12.68 18.67
N ILE A 13 -2.11 12.69 17.50
CA ILE A 13 -3.41 12.05 17.25
C ILE A 13 -3.34 10.94 16.19
N ALA A 14 -2.23 10.85 15.45
CA ALA A 14 -2.04 9.93 14.33
C ALA A 14 -2.43 8.49 14.66
N LEU A 15 -1.96 7.92 15.78
CA LEU A 15 -2.26 6.54 16.16
C LEU A 15 -3.74 6.33 16.53
N HIS A 16 -4.38 7.32 17.16
CA HIS A 16 -5.80 7.25 17.47
C HIS A 16 -6.63 7.28 16.19
N TYR A 17 -6.27 8.16 15.25
CA TYR A 17 -6.98 8.29 13.98
C TYR A 17 -6.72 7.10 13.06
N GLY A 18 -5.52 6.53 13.08
CA GLY A 18 -5.17 5.29 12.40
C GLY A 18 -5.99 4.10 12.89
N ASN A 19 -6.14 3.93 14.21
CA ASN A 19 -7.02 2.92 14.79
C ASN A 19 -8.49 3.10 14.36
N MET A 20 -9.03 4.32 14.46
CA MET A 20 -10.40 4.59 14.02
C MET A 20 -10.58 4.33 12.52
N LEU A 21 -9.59 4.72 11.71
CA LEU A 21 -9.59 4.50 10.28
C LEU A 21 -9.61 3.01 9.94
N ARG A 22 -8.80 2.19 10.61
CA ARG A 22 -8.80 0.73 10.45
C ARG A 22 -10.15 0.10 10.78
N GLU A 23 -10.84 0.56 11.81
CA GLU A 23 -12.21 0.11 12.09
C GLU A 23 -13.19 0.51 10.97
N CYS A 24 -13.08 1.73 10.43
CA CYS A 24 -13.95 2.19 9.36
C CYS A 24 -13.74 1.43 8.04
N ILE A 25 -12.49 1.14 7.65
CA ILE A 25 -12.20 0.42 6.38
C ILE A 25 -12.59 -1.07 6.42
N ARG A 26 -13.05 -1.59 7.56
CA ARG A 26 -13.75 -2.88 7.61
C ARG A 26 -15.01 -2.88 6.75
N HIS A 27 -15.63 -1.72 6.55
CA HIS A 27 -16.75 -1.55 5.64
C HIS A 27 -16.25 -1.29 4.21
N GLN A 28 -16.71 -2.12 3.25
CA GLN A 28 -16.25 -2.08 1.85
C GLN A 28 -16.48 -0.71 1.19
N SER A 29 -17.62 -0.06 1.44
CA SER A 29 -17.93 1.26 0.89
C SER A 29 -16.92 2.33 1.32
N ILE A 30 -16.51 2.28 2.58
CA ILE A 30 -15.52 3.19 3.16
C ILE A 30 -14.12 2.88 2.62
N ALA A 31 -13.73 1.61 2.61
CA ALA A 31 -12.44 1.19 2.05
C ALA A 31 -12.31 1.62 0.59
N LYS A 32 -13.36 1.43 -0.21
CA LYS A 32 -13.41 1.88 -1.61
C LYS A 32 -13.19 3.40 -1.72
N TYR A 33 -13.90 4.18 -0.91
CA TYR A 33 -13.73 5.64 -0.89
C TYR A 33 -12.27 6.02 -0.59
N VAL A 34 -11.66 5.43 0.45
CA VAL A 34 -10.27 5.75 0.84
C VAL A 34 -9.27 5.30 -0.23
N LEU A 35 -9.48 4.12 -0.84
CA LEU A 35 -8.65 3.63 -1.95
C LEU A 35 -8.67 4.62 -3.14
N GLU A 36 -9.85 5.11 -3.51
CA GLU A 36 -10.02 5.98 -4.68
C GLU A 36 -9.53 7.42 -4.44
N THR A 37 -9.57 7.93 -3.22
CA THR A 37 -9.33 9.36 -2.93
C THR A 37 -8.03 9.65 -2.19
N HIS A 38 -7.54 8.73 -1.36
CA HIS A 38 -6.48 9.01 -0.39
C HIS A 38 -5.29 8.06 -0.44
N LEU A 39 -5.35 6.99 -1.22
CA LEU A 39 -4.31 5.96 -1.23
C LEU A 39 -2.91 6.52 -1.52
N GLN A 40 -2.79 7.53 -2.38
CA GLN A 40 -1.51 8.13 -2.74
C GLN A 40 -0.75 8.70 -1.53
N LYS A 41 -1.47 9.27 -0.56
CA LYS A 41 -0.86 9.85 0.66
C LYS A 41 -0.18 8.81 1.53
N PHE A 42 -0.66 7.56 1.51
CA PHE A 42 -0.07 6.49 2.31
C PHE A 42 1.35 6.15 1.87
N PHE A 43 1.71 6.35 0.59
CA PHE A 43 3.10 6.17 0.16
C PHE A 43 4.06 7.14 0.87
N ASP A 44 3.58 8.32 1.25
CA ASP A 44 4.36 9.30 1.98
C ASP A 44 4.27 9.05 3.49
N TYR A 45 3.09 8.71 4.03
CA TYR A 45 2.92 8.41 5.46
C TYR A 45 3.73 7.19 5.93
N ILE A 46 3.89 6.17 5.09
CA ILE A 46 4.72 4.97 5.39
C ILE A 46 6.22 5.33 5.50
N GLN A 47 6.63 6.48 4.98
CA GLN A 47 8.02 6.93 4.97
C GLN A 47 8.27 8.06 5.98
N LEU A 48 7.30 8.36 6.85
CA LEU A 48 7.50 9.32 7.93
C LEU A 48 8.64 8.86 8.87
N PRO A 49 9.42 9.79 9.42
CA PRO A 49 10.56 9.47 10.28
C PRO A 49 10.14 8.84 11.62
N ASP A 50 8.92 9.13 12.08
CA ASP A 50 8.34 8.51 13.26
C ASP A 50 7.96 7.06 12.96
N PHE A 51 8.60 6.13 13.68
CA PHE A 51 8.43 4.69 13.45
C PHE A 51 7.02 4.19 13.80
N ASP A 52 6.41 4.71 14.86
CA ASP A 52 5.10 4.26 15.31
C ASP A 52 4.04 4.71 14.31
N VAL A 53 4.12 5.97 13.86
CA VAL A 53 3.20 6.54 12.87
C VAL A 53 3.35 5.88 11.50
N SER A 54 4.59 5.70 11.03
CA SER A 54 4.85 5.05 9.73
C SER A 54 4.45 3.57 9.71
N SER A 55 4.71 2.84 10.81
CA SER A 55 4.28 1.44 10.96
C SER A 55 2.76 1.31 11.00
N ASP A 56 2.08 2.23 11.67
CA ASP A 56 0.62 2.29 11.72
C ASP A 56 0.03 2.59 10.33
N ALA A 57 0.59 3.56 9.60
CA ALA A 57 0.21 3.86 8.23
C ALA A 57 0.43 2.66 7.29
N ALA A 58 1.53 1.93 7.45
CA ALA A 58 1.83 0.73 6.67
C ALA A 58 0.82 -0.40 6.95
N ALA A 59 0.40 -0.57 8.20
CA ALA A 59 -0.64 -1.53 8.56
C ALA A 59 -1.98 -1.18 7.90
N THR A 60 -2.39 0.09 7.96
CA THR A 60 -3.61 0.58 7.31
C THR A 60 -3.55 0.43 5.79
N PHE A 61 -2.41 0.78 5.17
CA PHE A 61 -2.19 0.63 3.73
C PHE A 61 -2.28 -0.83 3.29
N LYS A 62 -1.65 -1.75 4.05
CA LYS A 62 -1.77 -3.19 3.81
C LYS A 62 -3.22 -3.64 3.88
N GLU A 63 -3.96 -3.21 4.90
CA GLU A 63 -5.34 -3.63 5.11
C GLU A 63 -6.26 -3.15 3.97
N LEU A 64 -6.09 -1.90 3.52
CA LEU A 64 -6.79 -1.34 2.36
C LEU A 64 -6.57 -2.19 1.10
N LEU A 65 -5.35 -2.70 0.89
CA LEU A 65 -4.96 -3.46 -0.30
C LEU A 65 -5.19 -4.97 -0.20
N THR A 66 -5.65 -5.50 0.93
CA THR A 66 -5.77 -6.96 1.11
C THR A 66 -7.13 -7.42 1.65
N ARG A 67 -7.89 -6.55 2.33
CA ARG A 67 -9.18 -6.93 2.95
C ARG A 67 -10.28 -7.20 1.92
N HIS A 68 -10.59 -6.22 1.08
CA HIS A 68 -11.74 -6.28 0.15
C HIS A 68 -11.29 -6.66 -1.25
N LYS A 69 -10.92 -7.94 -1.43
CA LYS A 69 -10.23 -8.48 -2.62
C LYS A 69 -10.80 -8.03 -3.97
N SER A 70 -12.12 -8.12 -4.16
CA SER A 70 -12.77 -7.72 -5.41
C SER A 70 -12.67 -6.22 -5.69
N THR A 71 -12.78 -5.40 -4.64
CA THR A 71 -12.66 -3.93 -4.73
C THR A 71 -11.22 -3.54 -5.06
N VAL A 72 -10.26 -4.17 -4.38
CA VAL A 72 -8.84 -3.94 -4.64
C VAL A 72 -8.45 -4.38 -6.05
N ALA A 73 -8.88 -5.56 -6.50
CA ALA A 73 -8.58 -6.06 -7.84
C ALA A 73 -9.10 -5.10 -8.92
N GLN A 74 -10.34 -4.61 -8.75
CA GLN A 74 -10.91 -3.60 -9.66
C GLN A 74 -10.11 -2.29 -9.63
N PHE A 75 -9.75 -1.82 -8.44
CA PHE A 75 -8.96 -0.60 -8.27
C PHE A 75 -7.59 -0.73 -8.95
N LEU A 76 -6.83 -1.78 -8.63
CA LEU A 76 -5.49 -2.03 -9.18
C LEU A 76 -5.50 -2.23 -10.69
N SER A 77 -6.52 -2.91 -11.24
CA SER A 77 -6.64 -3.07 -12.68
C SER A 77 -6.82 -1.74 -13.41
N ARG A 78 -7.62 -0.82 -12.86
CA ARG A 78 -7.86 0.52 -13.42
C ARG A 78 -6.66 1.46 -13.24
N ASN A 79 -5.92 1.29 -12.16
CA ASN A 79 -4.90 2.22 -11.69
C ASN A 79 -3.47 1.66 -11.81
N TYR A 80 -3.31 0.59 -12.58
CA TYR A 80 -2.10 -0.24 -12.61
C TYR A 80 -0.82 0.59 -12.78
N ASP A 81 -0.77 1.44 -13.80
CA ASP A 81 0.46 2.09 -14.24
C ASP A 81 1.01 3.06 -13.20
N TRP A 82 0.17 3.92 -12.63
CA TRP A 82 0.63 4.84 -11.59
C TRP A 82 0.86 4.13 -10.26
N PHE A 83 0.00 3.17 -9.89
CA PHE A 83 0.10 2.49 -8.60
C PHE A 83 1.40 1.72 -8.50
N PHE A 84 1.72 0.87 -9.48
CA PHE A 84 2.94 0.07 -9.44
C PHE A 84 4.19 0.92 -9.70
N LYS A 85 4.09 2.01 -10.45
CA LYS A 85 5.19 2.98 -10.54
C LYS A 85 5.54 3.54 -9.16
N GLU A 86 4.56 4.08 -8.44
CA GLU A 86 4.78 4.64 -7.09
C GLU A 86 5.18 3.56 -6.08
N PHE A 87 4.56 2.38 -6.13
CA PHE A 87 4.90 1.25 -5.26
C PHE A 87 6.34 0.82 -5.42
N ASN A 88 6.82 0.73 -6.66
CA ASN A 88 8.19 0.34 -6.95
C ASN A 88 9.18 1.41 -6.49
N THR A 89 8.99 2.66 -6.93
CA THR A 89 9.96 3.73 -6.67
C THR A 89 9.98 4.17 -5.21
N LYS A 90 8.82 4.28 -4.56
CA LYS A 90 8.72 4.78 -3.19
C LYS A 90 8.89 3.69 -2.14
N LEU A 91 8.51 2.44 -2.42
CA LEU A 91 8.51 1.38 -1.39
C LEU A 91 9.56 0.30 -1.64
N LEU A 92 9.60 -0.31 -2.83
CA LEU A 92 10.57 -1.39 -3.13
C LEU A 92 12.00 -0.87 -3.25
N GLU A 93 12.18 0.33 -3.79
CA GLU A 93 13.47 0.99 -3.93
C GLU A 93 13.76 1.96 -2.76
N SER A 94 12.93 1.96 -1.72
CA SER A 94 13.09 2.82 -0.55
C SER A 94 14.46 2.62 0.12
N PRO A 95 15.15 3.68 0.58
CA PRO A 95 16.39 3.52 1.35
C PRO A 95 16.13 2.79 2.68
N THR A 96 14.91 2.86 3.21
CA THR A 96 14.52 2.25 4.48
C THR A 96 14.33 0.73 4.34
N TYR A 97 15.19 -0.05 5.00
CA TYR A 97 15.13 -1.52 4.97
C TYR A 97 13.75 -2.07 5.40
N ILE A 98 13.16 -1.52 6.47
CA ILE A 98 11.87 -1.98 6.99
C ILE A 98 10.76 -1.76 5.95
N THR A 99 10.71 -0.58 5.34
CA THR A 99 9.77 -0.25 4.26
C THR A 99 9.90 -1.22 3.09
N ARG A 100 11.13 -1.46 2.61
CA ARG A 100 11.38 -2.45 1.53
C ARG A 100 10.89 -3.83 1.90
N ARG A 101 11.22 -4.31 3.10
CA ARG A 101 10.82 -5.65 3.57
C ARG A 101 9.30 -5.80 3.66
N GLN A 102 8.61 -4.79 4.19
CA GLN A 102 7.15 -4.79 4.26
C GLN A 102 6.51 -4.72 2.87
N ALA A 103 7.08 -3.92 1.96
CA ALA A 103 6.63 -3.78 0.59
C ALA A 103 6.78 -5.08 -0.22
N ILE A 104 7.90 -5.80 -0.09
CA ILE A 104 8.11 -7.11 -0.72
C ILE A 104 7.03 -8.10 -0.26
N LYS A 105 6.77 -8.15 1.06
CA LYS A 105 5.73 -9.01 1.61
C LYS A 105 4.34 -8.65 1.08
N LEU A 106 4.01 -7.36 1.04
CA LEU A 106 2.73 -6.86 0.53
C LEU A 106 2.58 -7.14 -0.98
N LEU A 107 3.64 -6.98 -1.76
CA LEU A 107 3.64 -7.32 -3.18
C LEU A 107 3.32 -8.80 -3.38
N GLY A 108 3.94 -9.69 -2.59
CA GLY A 108 3.60 -11.11 -2.57
C GLY A 108 2.12 -11.35 -2.24
N ASP A 109 1.61 -10.72 -1.18
CA ASP A 109 0.20 -10.82 -0.77
C ASP A 109 -0.75 -10.37 -1.90
N ILE A 110 -0.40 -9.33 -2.67
CA ILE A 110 -1.20 -8.80 -3.78
C ILE A 110 -1.14 -9.74 -5.00
N LEU A 111 0.06 -10.13 -5.44
CA LEU A 111 0.24 -10.88 -6.69
C LEU A 111 -0.22 -12.33 -6.58
N LEU A 112 -0.15 -12.93 -5.38
CA LEU A 112 -0.59 -14.31 -5.15
C LEU A 112 -2.10 -14.42 -4.92
N ASP A 113 -2.84 -13.31 -4.78
CA ASP A 113 -4.30 -13.38 -4.69
C ASP A 113 -4.92 -13.75 -6.03
N ARG A 114 -5.80 -14.76 -6.03
CA ARG A 114 -6.51 -15.23 -7.24
C ARG A 114 -7.28 -14.14 -7.97
N SER A 115 -7.79 -13.13 -7.26
CA SER A 115 -8.56 -12.03 -7.84
C SER A 115 -7.65 -11.10 -8.67
N ASN A 116 -6.35 -11.13 -8.41
CA ASN A 116 -5.33 -10.32 -9.06
C ASN A 116 -4.55 -11.10 -10.14
N ALA A 117 -5.02 -12.26 -10.60
CA ALA A 117 -4.28 -13.08 -11.57
C ALA A 117 -3.85 -12.32 -12.84
N ALA A 118 -4.74 -11.48 -13.40
CA ALA A 118 -4.41 -10.65 -14.56
C ALA A 118 -3.35 -9.58 -14.25
N ILE A 119 -3.42 -8.99 -13.06
CA ILE A 119 -2.43 -8.01 -12.56
C ILE A 119 -1.07 -8.70 -12.36
N MET A 120 -1.07 -9.90 -11.79
CA MET A 120 0.12 -10.70 -11.57
C MET A 120 0.84 -11.00 -12.88
N VAL A 121 0.12 -11.50 -13.89
CA VAL A 121 0.68 -11.78 -15.21
C VAL A 121 1.29 -10.51 -15.81
N ARG A 122 0.56 -9.38 -15.78
CA ARG A 122 1.07 -8.10 -16.28
C ARG A 122 2.33 -7.65 -15.53
N TYR A 123 2.38 -7.84 -14.22
CA TYR A 123 3.51 -7.42 -13.38
C TYR A 123 4.77 -8.21 -13.64
N VAL A 124 4.68 -9.55 -13.72
CA VAL A 124 5.84 -10.43 -13.94
C VAL A 124 6.34 -10.43 -15.38
N SER A 125 5.49 -10.06 -16.35
CA SER A 125 5.91 -9.90 -17.75
C SER A 125 6.73 -8.63 -18.01
N SER A 126 6.77 -7.68 -17.06
CA SER A 126 7.56 -6.45 -17.20
C SER A 126 9.04 -6.70 -16.88
N LYS A 127 9.91 -6.39 -17.85
CA LYS A 127 11.37 -6.45 -17.68
C LYS A 127 11.84 -5.56 -16.53
N ASP A 128 11.29 -4.36 -16.40
CA ASP A 128 11.73 -3.38 -15.39
C ASP A 128 11.37 -3.87 -13.97
N ASN A 129 10.17 -4.41 -13.80
CA ASN A 129 9.76 -5.01 -12.53
C ASN A 129 10.64 -6.20 -12.15
N LEU A 130 11.03 -7.02 -13.13
CA LEU A 130 11.91 -8.17 -12.90
C LEU A 130 13.30 -7.71 -12.43
N ILE A 131 13.87 -6.65 -13.02
CA ILE A 131 15.16 -6.09 -12.61
C ILE A 131 15.12 -5.65 -11.14
N ILE A 132 14.05 -4.96 -10.73
CA ILE A 132 13.86 -4.52 -9.33
C ILE A 132 13.87 -5.73 -8.39
N LEU A 133 13.05 -6.74 -8.69
CA LEU A 133 12.96 -7.95 -7.87
C LEU A 133 14.30 -8.71 -7.80
N MET A 134 15.04 -8.80 -8.92
CA MET A 134 16.34 -9.45 -8.95
C MET A 134 17.39 -8.70 -8.12
N ASN A 135 17.37 -7.37 -8.11
CA ASN A 135 18.26 -6.57 -7.27
C ASN A 135 17.95 -6.76 -5.78
N LEU A 136 16.68 -6.93 -5.41
CA LEU A 136 16.27 -7.19 -4.02
C LEU A 136 16.71 -8.57 -3.50
N LEU A 137 16.98 -9.55 -4.38
CA LEU A 137 17.50 -10.87 -4.00
C LEU A 137 19.02 -10.87 -3.75
N ARG A 138 19.74 -9.82 -4.15
CA ARG A 138 21.20 -9.70 -3.95
C ARG A 138 21.59 -9.19 -2.57
N VAL A 139 20.62 -8.79 -1.76
CA VAL A 139 20.79 -8.16 -0.44
C VAL A 139 20.71 -9.20 0.66
#